data_AF-B2KE45-F1
#
_entry.id   AF-B2KE45-F1
#
_cell.length_a   1.000
_cell.length_b   1.000
_cell.length_c   1.000
_cell.angle_alpha   90.00
_cell.angle_beta   90.00
_cell.angle_gamma   90.00
#
_symmetry.space_group_name_H-M   'P 1'
#
loop_
_entity.id
_entity.type
_entity.pdbx_description
1 polymer ?
#
loop_
_entity_poly.entity_id
_entity_poly.type
_entity_poly.pdbx_seq_one_letter_code
_entity_poly.pdbx_strand_id
1 'polypeptide(L)'
;MPKTAGTVEVNPIEELLESVTVSLPNAPQDVVEKIVIVYNGKRTARQMFEIIKQLKEEVVINVFNTDDFIAQILLDKTTVRAASKELKTIKNKEDISKFQKILGFSEKTKDILAQFYASAGALMSFDEEMSSALAEVGYKENPETPKALEAIKKLEEKALTAKNHKNHAAQNKEDITHYALKYNFPFALAKIMLERFNRTGARHFKTELNFLMSALNKISQNEKINSFLAAKVLCGFLTIDDAQKFTEMSKELTYLIDGDDIFILGCRYLRTKTAKEVRYTLDAILKRLPFAEIKEENLGLAVSVLIDGTQESLEQAMLKAQKAKDMYSFRKSLAKYDCFDPFTYEISKKFAGVITAGRLVENFNSILNSLPFCSSPAENNDLACKVLLNKIKQEEAVTQATYRRNLKAKSLTEGLAPEVLKKYLGTMSPEDIIAIFDKALSHYSFWKTDSKKHLYALEAVIAQLNGTSTEEISRFVLESLEEGQNMEEISDTLMQIPSKDKLKLKYTDLKNFQQDGKAPPPSSLSDIFN
;
A
#
# COMPACT_ATOMS: atom_id res chain seq x y z
N MET A 1 -2.53 43.86 47.44
CA MET A 1 -2.69 43.30 46.08
C MET A 1 -2.61 41.78 46.19
N PRO A 2 -3.67 41.04 45.82
CA PRO A 2 -3.64 39.58 45.89
C PRO A 2 -2.82 39.03 44.72
N LYS A 3 -1.97 38.04 45.00
CA LYS A 3 -1.26 37.25 43.99
C LYS A 3 -2.29 36.44 43.20
N THR A 4 -2.40 36.70 41.90
CA THR A 4 -3.10 35.83 40.96
C THR A 4 -2.44 34.47 40.99
N ALA A 5 -3.18 33.47 41.49
CA ALA A 5 -2.82 32.07 41.35
C ALA A 5 -2.75 31.74 39.86
N GLY A 6 -1.57 31.36 39.37
CA GLY A 6 -1.44 30.78 38.05
C GLY A 6 -2.24 29.49 38.02
N THR A 7 -3.30 29.46 37.24
CA THR A 7 -3.95 28.21 36.83
C THR A 7 -2.90 27.42 36.05
N VAL A 8 -2.39 26.36 36.68
CA VAL A 8 -1.64 25.32 35.99
C VAL A 8 -2.60 24.73 34.96
N GLU A 9 -2.37 24.99 33.67
CA GLU A 9 -3.05 24.26 32.60
C GLU A 9 -2.63 22.79 32.73
N VAL A 10 -3.49 22.00 33.37
CA VAL A 10 -3.28 20.57 33.49
C VAL A 10 -3.46 19.97 32.10
N ASN A 11 -2.47 19.20 31.66
CA ASN A 11 -2.49 18.55 30.36
C ASN A 11 -3.67 17.55 30.31
N PRO A 12 -4.63 17.69 29.37
CA PRO A 12 -5.81 16.81 29.30
C PRO A 12 -5.46 15.32 29.19
N ILE A 13 -4.28 14.98 28.64
CA ILE A 13 -3.79 13.61 28.55
C ILE A 13 -3.37 13.09 29.93
N GLU A 14 -2.74 13.93 30.75
CA GLU A 14 -2.33 13.58 32.11
C GLU A 14 -3.55 13.39 33.01
N GLU A 15 -4.58 14.24 32.90
CA GLU A 15 -5.84 14.06 33.62
C GLU A 15 -6.55 12.76 33.22
N LEU A 16 -6.54 12.43 31.93
CA LEU A 16 -7.14 11.20 31.41
C LEU A 16 -6.38 9.97 31.94
N LEU A 17 -5.04 10.01 31.92
CA LEU A 17 -4.18 8.96 32.44
C LEU A 17 -4.41 8.75 33.93
N GLU A 18 -4.42 9.83 34.72
CA GLU A 18 -4.69 9.77 36.16
C GLU A 18 -6.06 9.18 36.42
N SER A 19 -7.10 9.65 35.73
CA SER A 19 -8.47 9.15 35.88
C SER A 19 -8.59 7.65 35.57
N VAL A 20 -7.97 7.17 34.49
CA VAL A 20 -8.04 5.74 34.13
C VAL A 20 -7.24 4.90 35.14
N THR A 21 -6.06 5.37 35.56
CA THR A 21 -5.21 4.68 36.54
C THR A 21 -5.90 4.54 37.89
N VAL A 22 -6.53 5.61 38.38
CA VAL A 22 -7.32 5.59 39.63
C VAL A 22 -8.53 4.66 39.51
N SER A 23 -9.16 4.63 38.34
CA SER A 23 -10.36 3.83 38.12
C SER A 23 -10.07 2.35 37.88
N LEU A 24 -8.87 1.99 37.39
CA LEU A 24 -8.45 0.62 37.07
C LEU A 24 -7.08 0.30 37.72
N PRO A 25 -6.97 0.32 39.06
CA PRO A 25 -5.69 0.24 39.76
C PRO A 25 -4.93 -1.09 39.53
N ASN A 26 -5.63 -2.17 39.17
CA ASN A 26 -4.99 -3.47 38.91
C ASN A 26 -4.76 -3.76 37.41
N ALA A 27 -5.10 -2.84 36.51
CA ALA A 27 -4.82 -3.01 35.08
C ALA A 27 -3.32 -2.79 34.79
N PRO A 28 -2.70 -3.54 33.86
CA PRO A 28 -1.31 -3.31 33.47
C PRO A 28 -1.12 -1.90 32.90
N GLN A 29 -0.02 -1.24 33.27
CA GLN A 29 0.27 0.14 32.88
C GLN A 29 0.28 0.34 31.35
N ASP A 30 0.84 -0.61 30.60
CA ASP A 30 0.86 -0.54 29.13
C ASP A 30 -0.55 -0.63 28.50
N VAL A 31 -1.49 -1.27 29.20
CA VAL A 31 -2.90 -1.35 28.78
C VAL A 31 -3.63 -0.06 29.10
N VAL A 32 -3.37 0.53 30.28
CA VAL A 32 -3.87 1.85 30.66
C VAL A 32 -3.41 2.92 29.66
N GLU A 33 -2.14 2.94 29.31
CA GLU A 33 -1.59 3.87 28.30
C GLU A 33 -2.26 3.70 26.93
N LYS A 34 -2.53 2.46 26.50
CA LYS A 34 -3.28 2.20 25.26
C LYS A 34 -4.71 2.74 25.32
N ILE A 35 -5.39 2.63 26.47
CA ILE A 35 -6.72 3.22 26.65
C ILE A 35 -6.64 4.73 26.51
N VAL A 36 -5.69 5.38 27.18
CA VAL A 36 -5.50 6.83 27.09
C VAL A 36 -5.29 7.25 25.65
N ILE A 37 -4.43 6.56 24.89
CA ILE A 37 -4.20 6.84 23.46
C ILE A 37 -5.49 6.68 22.65
N VAL A 38 -6.23 5.60 22.85
CA VAL A 38 -7.46 5.31 22.10
C VAL A 38 -8.56 6.34 22.38
N TYR A 39 -8.66 6.84 23.61
CA TYR A 39 -9.72 7.76 24.04
C TYR A 39 -9.31 9.24 24.07
N ASN A 40 -8.03 9.54 23.84
CA ASN A 40 -7.55 10.92 23.74
C ASN A 40 -8.33 11.69 22.66
N GLY A 41 -8.84 12.87 23.02
CA GLY A 41 -9.70 13.68 22.15
C GLY A 41 -11.11 13.12 21.91
N LYS A 42 -11.44 11.91 22.39
CA LYS A 42 -12.76 11.27 22.22
C LYS A 42 -13.65 11.37 23.46
N ARG A 43 -13.01 11.40 24.64
CA ARG A 43 -13.67 11.44 25.96
C ARG A 43 -12.87 12.30 26.91
N THR A 44 -13.58 12.98 27.80
CA THR A 44 -12.98 13.68 28.95
C THR A 44 -12.66 12.66 30.06
N ALA A 45 -11.76 13.02 30.98
CA ALA A 45 -11.44 12.22 32.16
C ALA A 45 -12.71 11.81 32.94
N ARG A 46 -13.61 12.78 33.17
CA ARG A 46 -14.90 12.53 33.84
C ARG A 46 -15.78 11.51 33.09
N GLN A 47 -15.86 11.61 31.77
CA GLN A 47 -16.63 10.63 30.99
C GLN A 47 -16.01 9.25 31.06
N MET A 48 -14.68 9.14 31.04
CA MET A 48 -13.99 7.86 31.19
C MET A 48 -14.23 7.25 32.56
N PHE A 49 -14.17 8.04 33.63
CA PHE A 49 -14.51 7.60 34.98
C PHE A 49 -15.92 6.97 35.05
N GLU A 50 -16.92 7.67 34.51
CA GLU A 50 -18.31 7.16 34.52
C GLU A 50 -18.47 5.89 33.68
N ILE A 51 -17.83 5.81 32.51
CA ILE A 51 -17.85 4.59 31.68
C ILE A 51 -17.22 3.41 32.42
N ILE A 52 -16.06 3.61 33.05
CA ILE A 52 -15.39 2.55 33.82
C ILE A 52 -16.25 2.11 34.98
N LYS A 53 -16.87 3.05 35.70
CA LYS A 53 -17.78 2.76 36.79
C LYS A 53 -18.98 1.91 36.32
N GLN A 54 -19.63 2.29 35.23
CA GLN A 54 -20.72 1.52 34.64
C GLN A 54 -20.27 0.11 34.22
N LEU A 55 -19.09 -0.03 33.62
CA LEU A 55 -18.54 -1.34 33.27
C LEU A 55 -18.28 -2.22 34.49
N LYS A 56 -17.79 -1.64 35.61
CA LYS A 56 -17.64 -2.35 36.88
C LYS A 56 -18.98 -2.88 37.40
N GLU A 57 -20.02 -2.05 37.32
CA GLU A 57 -21.38 -2.42 37.72
C GLU A 57 -21.96 -3.52 36.82
N GLU A 58 -21.73 -3.48 35.51
CA GLU A 58 -22.22 -4.50 34.57
C GLU A 58 -21.53 -5.86 34.69
N VAL A 59 -20.22 -5.88 34.99
CA VAL A 59 -19.45 -7.12 35.09
C VAL A 59 -19.77 -7.89 36.38
N VAL A 60 -20.16 -7.19 37.47
CA VAL A 60 -20.63 -7.70 38.79
C VAL A 60 -19.63 -8.59 39.56
N ILE A 61 -18.74 -9.31 38.89
CA ILE A 61 -17.79 -10.27 39.48
C ILE A 61 -16.51 -9.55 39.88
N ASN A 62 -16.28 -9.45 41.18
CA ASN A 62 -15.08 -8.82 41.73
C ASN A 62 -14.01 -9.88 42.09
N VAL A 63 -13.05 -10.08 41.19
CA VAL A 63 -11.79 -10.82 41.38
C VAL A 63 -10.59 -9.94 41.04
N PHE A 64 -9.37 -10.33 41.41
CA PHE A 64 -8.16 -9.51 41.19
C PHE A 64 -7.99 -9.03 39.74
N ASN A 65 -8.37 -9.84 38.76
CA ASN A 65 -8.24 -9.55 37.33
C ASN A 65 -9.37 -8.68 36.74
N THR A 66 -10.34 -8.23 37.54
CA THR A 66 -11.53 -7.52 37.02
C THR A 66 -11.16 -6.25 36.25
N ASP A 67 -10.19 -5.47 36.77
CA ASP A 67 -9.76 -4.22 36.12
C ASP A 67 -9.11 -4.47 34.75
N ASP A 68 -8.33 -5.55 34.58
CA ASP A 68 -7.76 -5.92 33.29
C ASP A 68 -8.86 -6.27 32.29
N PHE A 69 -9.88 -7.05 32.69
CA PHE A 69 -11.00 -7.36 31.80
C PHE A 69 -11.81 -6.12 31.40
N ILE A 70 -12.03 -5.18 32.32
CA ILE A 70 -12.64 -3.88 31.99
C ILE A 70 -11.78 -3.12 30.99
N ALA A 71 -10.47 -3.12 31.18
CA ALA A 71 -9.53 -2.54 30.25
C ALA A 71 -9.59 -3.20 28.85
N GLN A 72 -9.71 -4.52 28.77
CA GLN A 72 -9.88 -5.24 27.50
C GLN A 72 -11.24 -4.90 26.83
N ILE A 73 -12.31 -4.69 27.60
CA ILE A 73 -13.61 -4.24 27.06
C ILE A 73 -13.47 -2.84 26.45
N LEU A 74 -12.82 -1.90 27.15
CA LEU A 74 -12.60 -0.54 26.65
C LEU A 74 -11.78 -0.49 25.36
N LEU A 75 -10.91 -1.47 25.16
CA LEU A 75 -10.09 -1.65 23.96
C LEU A 75 -10.76 -2.49 22.86
N ASP A 76 -12.06 -2.80 23.00
CA ASP A 76 -12.84 -3.62 22.08
C ASP A 76 -12.26 -5.01 21.80
N LYS A 77 -11.54 -5.58 22.78
CA LYS A 77 -10.94 -6.92 22.68
C LYS A 77 -11.83 -8.04 23.19
N THR A 78 -12.89 -7.70 23.91
CA THR A 78 -13.91 -8.63 24.40
C THR A 78 -15.20 -7.88 24.68
N THR A 79 -16.32 -8.61 24.76
CA THR A 79 -17.60 -8.05 25.19
C THR A 79 -17.77 -8.16 26.70
N VAL A 80 -18.65 -7.34 27.28
CA VAL A 80 -18.99 -7.38 28.72
C VAL A 80 -19.46 -8.78 29.15
N ARG A 81 -20.33 -9.40 28.35
CA ARG A 81 -20.88 -10.74 28.63
C ARG A 81 -19.80 -11.82 28.60
N ALA A 82 -18.92 -11.77 27.60
CA ALA A 82 -17.82 -12.71 27.47
C ALA A 82 -16.79 -12.54 28.61
N ALA A 83 -16.42 -11.29 28.94
CA ALA A 83 -15.58 -10.97 30.08
C ALA A 83 -16.17 -11.48 31.40
N SER A 84 -17.46 -11.27 31.63
CA SER A 84 -18.15 -11.77 32.84
C SER A 84 -18.11 -13.30 32.93
N LYS A 85 -18.28 -14.01 31.81
CA LYS A 85 -18.16 -15.47 31.77
C LYS A 85 -16.74 -15.96 32.07
N GLU A 86 -15.73 -15.29 31.54
CA GLU A 86 -14.32 -15.60 31.81
C GLU A 86 -13.95 -15.30 33.26
N LEU A 87 -14.39 -14.16 33.81
CA LEU A 87 -14.21 -13.82 35.24
C LEU A 87 -14.93 -14.82 36.15
N LYS A 88 -16.13 -15.30 35.77
CA LYS A 88 -16.80 -16.39 36.49
C LYS A 88 -15.96 -17.67 36.51
N THR A 89 -15.28 -17.97 35.40
CA THR A 89 -14.40 -19.15 35.32
C THR A 89 -13.16 -19.00 36.22
N ILE A 90 -12.59 -17.79 36.30
CA ILE A 90 -11.50 -17.46 37.23
C ILE A 90 -12.00 -17.57 38.68
N LYS A 91 -13.16 -16.99 38.99
CA LYS A 91 -13.79 -17.06 40.31
C LYS A 91 -14.07 -18.51 40.75
N ASN A 92 -14.58 -19.36 39.85
CA ASN A 92 -14.77 -20.78 40.14
C ASN A 92 -13.46 -21.44 40.62
N LYS A 93 -12.31 -21.06 40.06
CA LYS A 93 -11.00 -21.59 40.48
C LYS A 93 -10.64 -21.22 41.92
N GLU A 94 -10.88 -19.96 42.27
CA GLU A 94 -10.66 -19.43 43.61
C GLU A 94 -11.61 -20.10 44.61
N ASP A 95 -12.88 -20.22 44.22
CA ASP A 95 -13.94 -20.84 44.99
C ASP A 95 -13.66 -22.33 45.25
N ILE A 96 -13.22 -23.11 44.26
CA ILE A 96 -12.80 -24.51 44.44
C ILE A 96 -11.70 -24.62 45.50
N SER A 97 -10.70 -23.74 45.41
CA SER A 97 -9.57 -23.73 46.34
C SER A 97 -10.02 -23.35 47.76
N LYS A 98 -11.01 -22.47 47.88
CA LYS A 98 -11.63 -22.09 49.15
C LYS A 98 -12.47 -23.23 49.73
N PHE A 99 -13.33 -23.87 48.92
CA PHE A 99 -14.17 -24.98 49.35
C PHE A 99 -13.35 -26.19 49.76
N GLN A 100 -12.22 -26.46 49.11
CA GLN A 100 -11.32 -27.53 49.54
C GLN A 100 -10.85 -27.31 51.00
N LYS A 101 -10.47 -26.06 51.33
CA LYS A 101 -10.01 -25.71 52.69
C LYS A 101 -11.13 -25.78 53.73
N ILE A 102 -12.38 -25.50 53.34
CA ILE A 102 -13.53 -25.49 54.25
C ILE A 102 -14.11 -26.89 54.44
N LEU A 103 -14.35 -27.61 53.34
CA LEU A 103 -15.06 -28.90 53.30
C LEU A 103 -14.12 -30.11 53.43
N GLY A 104 -12.82 -29.94 53.22
CA GLY A 104 -11.82 -31.00 53.44
C GLY A 104 -11.85 -32.13 52.42
N PHE A 105 -12.36 -31.92 51.21
CA PHE A 105 -12.29 -32.94 50.15
C PHE A 105 -10.87 -33.09 49.58
N SER A 106 -10.60 -34.23 48.92
CA SER A 106 -9.24 -34.63 48.53
C SER A 106 -8.61 -33.70 47.47
N GLU A 107 -7.28 -33.58 47.47
CA GLU A 107 -6.54 -32.81 46.44
C GLU A 107 -6.86 -33.31 45.02
N LYS A 108 -7.01 -34.63 44.86
CA LYS A 108 -7.43 -35.24 43.59
C LYS A 108 -8.78 -34.70 43.09
N THR A 109 -9.75 -34.54 44.00
CA THR A 109 -11.07 -33.97 43.66
C THR A 109 -10.94 -32.52 43.24
N LYS A 110 -10.16 -31.72 43.99
CA LYS A 110 -9.85 -30.34 43.63
C LYS A 110 -9.23 -30.23 42.24
N ASP A 111 -8.23 -31.05 41.94
CA ASP A 111 -7.55 -31.00 40.64
C ASP A 111 -8.50 -31.31 39.49
N ILE A 112 -9.37 -32.32 39.66
CA ILE A 112 -10.41 -32.66 38.68
C ILE A 112 -11.36 -31.47 38.48
N LEU A 113 -11.88 -30.90 39.57
CA LEU A 113 -12.82 -29.78 39.50
C LEU A 113 -12.17 -28.53 38.89
N ALA A 114 -10.94 -28.20 39.28
CA ALA A 114 -10.20 -27.07 38.73
C ALA A 114 -9.90 -27.25 37.24
N GLN A 115 -9.59 -28.47 36.82
CA GLN A 115 -9.36 -28.79 35.42
C GLN A 115 -10.63 -28.66 34.55
N PHE A 116 -11.82 -28.91 35.09
CA PHE A 116 -13.07 -28.91 34.33
C PHE A 116 -13.90 -27.63 34.45
N TYR A 117 -13.95 -27.00 35.62
CA TYR A 117 -14.80 -25.82 35.88
C TYR A 117 -14.03 -24.49 35.95
N ALA A 118 -12.69 -24.57 35.94
CA ALA A 118 -11.80 -23.41 35.82
C ALA A 118 -10.93 -23.45 34.55
N SER A 119 -11.20 -24.38 33.62
CA SER A 119 -10.56 -24.43 32.31
C SER A 119 -11.49 -23.84 31.25
N ALA A 120 -11.02 -22.78 30.59
CA ALA A 120 -11.76 -22.15 29.52
C ALA A 120 -12.07 -23.10 28.34
N GLY A 121 -11.23 -24.12 28.10
CA GLY A 121 -11.44 -25.13 27.06
C GLY A 121 -12.49 -26.20 27.40
N ALA A 122 -12.90 -26.31 28.68
CA ALA A 122 -13.97 -27.22 29.09
C ALA A 122 -15.37 -26.59 28.91
N LEU A 123 -15.43 -25.25 28.82
CA LEU A 123 -16.66 -24.45 28.67
C LEU A 123 -17.73 -24.74 29.75
N MET A 124 -17.32 -25.26 30.92
CA MET A 124 -18.21 -25.54 32.04
C MET A 124 -18.00 -24.51 33.16
N SER A 125 -19.10 -24.13 33.80
CA SER A 125 -19.11 -23.35 35.03
C SER A 125 -19.98 -24.05 36.07
N PHE A 126 -19.86 -23.68 37.34
CA PHE A 126 -20.88 -24.07 38.30
C PHE A 126 -22.26 -23.59 37.83
N ASP A 127 -23.25 -24.49 37.90
CA ASP A 127 -24.65 -24.10 37.75
C ASP A 127 -25.08 -23.24 38.96
N GLU A 128 -26.18 -22.51 38.82
CA GLU A 128 -26.62 -21.55 39.85
C GLU A 128 -26.98 -22.26 41.16
N GLU A 129 -27.59 -23.44 41.09
CA GLU A 129 -27.97 -24.23 42.27
C GLU A 129 -26.75 -24.73 43.06
N MET A 130 -25.72 -25.26 42.37
CA MET A 130 -24.48 -25.68 43.01
C MET A 130 -23.67 -24.47 43.49
N SER A 131 -23.72 -23.34 42.79
CA SER A 131 -23.08 -22.09 43.24
C SER A 131 -23.69 -21.60 44.56
N SER A 132 -25.02 -21.63 44.69
CA SER A 132 -25.73 -21.27 45.91
C SER A 132 -25.43 -22.23 47.05
N ALA A 133 -25.52 -23.55 46.79
CA ALA A 133 -25.23 -24.57 47.80
C ALA A 133 -23.78 -24.49 48.34
N LEU A 134 -22.84 -24.08 47.48
CA LEU A 134 -21.45 -23.89 47.88
C LEU A 134 -21.22 -22.54 48.59
N ALA A 135 -21.93 -21.48 48.19
CA ALA A 135 -21.83 -20.16 48.82
C ALA A 135 -22.31 -20.15 50.29
N GLU A 136 -23.28 -20.99 50.63
CA GLU A 136 -23.86 -21.08 51.98
C GLU A 136 -22.87 -21.64 53.02
N VAL A 137 -21.80 -22.32 52.62
CA VAL A 137 -20.78 -22.90 53.54
C VAL A 137 -19.72 -21.88 54.00
N GLY A 138 -20.06 -20.59 54.03
CA GLY A 138 -19.12 -19.51 54.36
C GLY A 138 -18.61 -19.49 55.81
N TYR A 139 -19.21 -20.26 56.73
CA TYR A 139 -18.89 -20.26 58.16
C TYR A 139 -18.69 -21.70 58.67
N LYS A 140 -17.59 -21.93 59.41
CA LYS A 140 -17.29 -23.23 60.03
C LYS A 140 -18.45 -23.63 60.96
N GLU A 141 -18.85 -24.90 60.88
CA GLU A 141 -20.02 -25.51 61.54
C GLU A 141 -21.40 -25.09 60.98
N ASN A 142 -21.55 -25.04 59.65
CA ASN A 142 -22.87 -24.88 59.03
C ASN A 142 -23.58 -26.26 58.92
N PRO A 143 -24.85 -26.43 59.37
CA PRO A 143 -25.66 -27.63 59.11
C PRO A 143 -25.77 -28.02 57.63
N GLU A 144 -25.46 -27.12 56.70
CA GLU A 144 -25.49 -27.35 55.25
C GLU A 144 -24.22 -28.04 54.70
N THR A 145 -23.19 -28.28 55.52
CA THR A 145 -21.94 -28.95 55.13
C THR A 145 -22.14 -30.29 54.39
N PRO A 146 -23.05 -31.19 54.82
CA PRO A 146 -23.31 -32.44 54.11
C PRO A 146 -23.88 -32.23 52.69
N LYS A 147 -24.78 -31.26 52.52
CA LYS A 147 -25.36 -30.93 51.20
C LYS A 147 -24.32 -30.36 50.24
N ALA A 148 -23.41 -29.53 50.74
CA ALA A 148 -22.31 -29.00 49.94
C ALA A 148 -21.30 -30.08 49.54
N LEU A 149 -20.98 -31.03 50.43
CA LEU A 149 -20.17 -32.20 50.08
C LEU A 149 -20.86 -33.09 49.04
N GLU A 150 -22.19 -33.25 49.11
CA GLU A 150 -22.96 -33.95 48.08
C GLU A 150 -22.93 -33.21 46.73
N ALA A 151 -23.02 -31.88 46.75
CA ALA A 151 -22.88 -31.06 45.54
C ALA A 151 -21.48 -31.20 44.92
N ILE A 152 -20.41 -31.20 45.72
CA ILE A 152 -19.03 -31.47 45.26
C ILE A 152 -18.92 -32.85 44.63
N LYS A 153 -19.52 -33.89 45.24
CA LYS A 153 -19.53 -35.25 44.66
C LYS A 153 -20.25 -35.29 43.31
N LYS A 154 -21.42 -34.65 43.19
CA LYS A 154 -22.15 -34.55 41.91
C LYS A 154 -21.32 -33.83 40.84
N LEU A 155 -20.59 -32.77 41.21
CA LEU A 155 -19.69 -32.05 40.31
C LEU A 155 -18.51 -32.92 39.86
N GLU A 156 -17.91 -33.67 40.80
CA GLU A 156 -16.82 -34.59 40.53
C GLU A 156 -17.28 -35.73 39.61
N GLU A 157 -18.45 -36.33 39.86
CA GLU A 157 -19.04 -37.37 39.01
C GLU A 157 -19.26 -36.87 37.59
N LYS A 158 -19.86 -35.68 37.41
CA LYS A 158 -20.02 -35.02 36.10
C LYS A 158 -18.66 -34.79 35.41
N ALA A 159 -17.66 -34.31 36.16
CA ALA A 159 -16.31 -34.08 35.64
C ALA A 159 -15.61 -35.39 35.24
N LEU A 160 -15.79 -36.46 36.02
CA LEU A 160 -15.23 -37.79 35.73
C LEU A 160 -15.91 -38.45 34.53
N THR A 161 -17.23 -38.32 34.37
CA THR A 161 -17.92 -38.78 33.15
C THR A 161 -17.38 -38.02 31.93
N ALA A 162 -17.18 -36.71 32.06
CA ALA A 162 -16.59 -35.89 31.01
C ALA A 162 -15.11 -36.26 30.72
N LYS A 163 -14.32 -36.58 31.75
CA LYS A 163 -12.89 -36.99 31.66
C LYS A 163 -12.69 -38.35 31.00
N ASN A 164 -13.69 -39.23 31.06
CA ASN A 164 -13.66 -40.52 30.39
C ASN A 164 -13.86 -40.40 28.86
N HIS A 165 -14.18 -39.20 28.33
CA HIS A 165 -14.05 -38.92 26.91
C HIS A 165 -12.57 -38.77 26.51
N LYS A 166 -12.19 -39.36 25.36
CA LYS A 166 -10.82 -39.45 24.86
C LYS A 166 -10.06 -38.12 24.97
N ASN A 167 -8.79 -38.16 25.37
CA ASN A 167 -7.92 -36.99 25.30
C ASN A 167 -7.80 -36.52 23.84
N HIS A 168 -8.35 -35.34 23.52
CA HIS A 168 -8.39 -34.79 22.17
C HIS A 168 -7.20 -33.86 21.86
N ALA A 169 -6.25 -33.65 22.76
CA ALA A 169 -5.22 -32.62 22.62
C ALA A 169 -4.45 -32.68 21.28
N ALA A 170 -3.98 -33.87 20.87
CA ALA A 170 -3.29 -34.05 19.59
C ALA A 170 -4.19 -33.75 18.38
N GLN A 171 -5.41 -34.30 18.38
CA GLN A 171 -6.39 -34.05 17.31
C GLN A 171 -6.81 -32.58 17.25
N ASN A 172 -7.03 -31.93 18.39
CA ASN A 172 -7.37 -30.52 18.49
C ASN A 172 -6.24 -29.66 17.92
N LYS A 173 -4.97 -30.00 18.17
CA LYS A 173 -3.83 -29.29 17.59
C LYS A 173 -3.82 -29.37 16.06
N GLU A 174 -4.05 -30.56 15.51
CA GLU A 174 -4.15 -30.77 14.06
C GLU A 174 -5.34 -30.00 13.46
N ASP A 175 -6.53 -30.14 14.07
CA ASP A 175 -7.75 -29.47 13.64
C ASP A 175 -7.58 -27.94 13.69
N ILE A 176 -7.05 -27.37 14.77
CA ILE A 176 -6.85 -25.91 14.89
C ILE A 176 -5.89 -25.42 13.81
N THR A 177 -4.80 -26.15 13.56
CA THR A 177 -3.83 -25.77 12.52
C THR A 177 -4.49 -25.82 11.14
N HIS A 178 -5.26 -26.88 10.85
CA HIS A 178 -6.00 -27.03 9.60
C HIS A 178 -7.02 -25.90 9.40
N TYR A 179 -7.85 -25.62 10.40
CA TYR A 179 -8.88 -24.58 10.32
C TYR A 179 -8.31 -23.16 10.28
N ALA A 180 -7.20 -22.90 10.99
CA ALA A 180 -6.50 -21.63 10.92
C ALA A 180 -5.98 -21.34 9.51
N LEU A 181 -5.45 -22.35 8.80
CA LEU A 181 -5.05 -22.21 7.41
C LEU A 181 -6.27 -22.10 6.48
N LYS A 182 -7.30 -22.93 6.67
CA LYS A 182 -8.50 -22.93 5.83
C LYS A 182 -9.22 -21.58 5.83
N TYR A 183 -9.34 -20.96 7.00
CA TYR A 183 -10.11 -19.72 7.19
C TYR A 183 -9.24 -18.48 7.42
N ASN A 184 -7.90 -18.60 7.30
CA ASN A 184 -6.94 -17.52 7.54
C ASN A 184 -7.08 -16.85 8.91
N PHE A 185 -7.19 -17.65 9.97
CA PHE A 185 -7.25 -17.09 11.32
C PHE A 185 -5.94 -16.36 11.67
N PRO A 186 -6.01 -15.18 12.33
CA PRO A 186 -4.82 -14.50 12.82
C PRO A 186 -3.99 -15.43 13.71
N PHE A 187 -2.66 -15.37 13.59
CA PHE A 187 -1.75 -16.21 14.37
C PHE A 187 -2.01 -16.10 15.89
N ALA A 188 -2.25 -14.89 16.38
CA ALA A 188 -2.59 -14.65 17.79
C ALA A 188 -3.86 -15.40 18.23
N LEU A 189 -4.89 -15.46 17.37
CA LEU A 189 -6.13 -16.18 17.66
C LEU A 189 -5.89 -17.69 17.68
N ALA A 190 -5.16 -18.22 16.69
CA ALA A 190 -4.79 -19.63 16.64
C ALA A 190 -3.97 -20.08 17.86
N LYS A 191 -3.02 -19.23 18.32
CA LYS A 191 -2.23 -19.48 19.53
C LYS A 191 -3.12 -19.62 20.76
N ILE A 192 -4.09 -18.73 20.95
CA ILE A 192 -5.03 -18.78 22.09
C ILE A 192 -5.92 -20.02 22.02
N MET A 193 -6.39 -20.40 20.82
CA MET A 193 -7.14 -21.66 20.65
C MET A 193 -6.30 -22.86 21.06
N LEU A 194 -5.02 -22.93 20.63
CA LEU A 194 -4.12 -24.00 21.03
C LEU A 194 -3.92 -24.01 22.55
N GLU A 195 -3.69 -22.87 23.19
CA GLU A 195 -3.53 -22.79 24.64
C GLU A 195 -4.75 -23.30 25.41
N ARG A 196 -5.97 -23.11 24.88
CA ARG A 196 -7.24 -23.55 25.49
C ARG A 196 -7.55 -25.03 25.23
N PHE A 197 -7.34 -25.50 24.01
CA PHE A 197 -7.80 -26.82 23.55
C PHE A 197 -6.70 -27.90 23.53
N ASN A 198 -5.42 -27.53 23.66
CA ASN A 198 -4.30 -28.46 23.81
C ASN A 198 -4.06 -28.81 25.29
N ARG A 199 -5.13 -29.20 26.00
CA ARG A 199 -5.09 -29.61 27.41
C ARG A 199 -5.92 -30.86 27.61
N THR A 200 -5.53 -31.69 28.59
CA THR A 200 -6.31 -32.86 28.98
C THR A 200 -7.70 -32.42 29.45
N GLY A 201 -8.76 -33.11 29.02
CA GLY A 201 -10.15 -32.78 29.37
C GLY A 201 -10.77 -31.64 28.54
N ALA A 202 -10.02 -31.04 27.61
CA ALA A 202 -10.60 -30.09 26.66
C ALA A 202 -11.60 -30.79 25.72
N ARG A 203 -12.65 -30.07 25.34
CA ARG A 203 -13.64 -30.58 24.39
C ARG A 203 -13.03 -30.76 23.00
N HIS A 204 -13.73 -31.51 22.14
CA HIS A 204 -13.30 -31.70 20.75
C HIS A 204 -13.51 -30.41 19.95
N PHE A 205 -12.41 -29.76 19.55
CA PHE A 205 -12.41 -28.44 18.90
C PHE A 205 -13.29 -28.40 17.65
N LYS A 206 -13.09 -29.34 16.72
CA LYS A 206 -13.87 -29.41 15.47
C LYS A 206 -15.37 -29.53 15.70
N THR A 207 -15.81 -30.31 16.69
CA THR A 207 -17.24 -30.47 16.99
C THR A 207 -17.84 -29.16 17.49
N GLU A 208 -17.15 -28.49 18.42
CA GLU A 208 -17.60 -27.19 18.97
C GLU A 208 -17.60 -26.09 17.91
N LEU A 209 -16.54 -26.02 17.09
CA LEU A 209 -16.47 -25.06 15.98
C LEU A 209 -17.60 -25.28 14.98
N ASN A 210 -17.86 -26.52 14.57
CA ASN A 210 -18.92 -26.85 13.62
C ASN A 210 -20.32 -26.56 14.18
N PHE A 211 -20.54 -26.78 15.47
CA PHE A 211 -21.78 -26.42 16.14
C PHE A 211 -22.02 -24.91 16.07
N LEU A 212 -21.02 -24.11 16.45
CA LEU A 212 -21.10 -22.64 16.39
C LEU A 212 -21.28 -22.15 14.96
N MET A 213 -20.52 -22.70 14.02
CA MET A 213 -20.64 -22.40 12.59
C MET A 213 -22.04 -22.68 12.07
N SER A 214 -22.64 -23.82 12.42
CA SER A 214 -24.01 -24.15 12.03
C SER A 214 -25.03 -23.15 12.57
N ALA A 215 -24.85 -22.68 13.81
CA ALA A 215 -25.70 -21.65 14.39
C ALA A 215 -25.59 -20.30 13.65
N LEU A 216 -24.37 -19.86 13.33
CA LEU A 216 -24.14 -18.59 12.62
C LEU A 216 -24.52 -18.65 11.13
N ASN A 217 -24.33 -19.80 10.48
CA ASN A 217 -24.69 -20.03 9.08
C ASN A 217 -26.21 -19.96 8.82
N LYS A 218 -27.04 -20.13 9.86
CA LYS A 218 -28.50 -19.88 9.76
C LYS A 218 -28.83 -18.40 9.58
N ILE A 219 -27.94 -17.51 10.00
CA ILE A 219 -28.13 -16.06 9.93
C ILE A 219 -27.54 -15.51 8.63
N SER A 220 -26.28 -15.83 8.35
CA SER A 220 -25.51 -15.33 7.20
C SER A 220 -24.75 -16.46 6.53
N GLN A 221 -24.64 -16.43 5.19
CA GLN A 221 -23.86 -17.42 4.42
C GLN A 221 -22.36 -17.07 4.33
N ASN A 222 -21.90 -16.00 5.00
CA ASN A 222 -20.49 -15.63 4.99
C ASN A 222 -19.67 -16.56 5.91
N GLU A 223 -19.21 -17.68 5.36
CA GLU A 223 -18.48 -18.71 6.10
C GLU A 223 -17.20 -18.18 6.77
N LYS A 224 -16.49 -17.25 6.12
CA LYS A 224 -15.26 -16.66 6.68
C LYS A 224 -15.55 -15.88 7.96
N ILE A 225 -16.52 -14.96 7.93
CA ILE A 225 -16.88 -14.16 9.10
C ILE A 225 -17.45 -15.05 10.20
N ASN A 226 -18.32 -16.01 9.85
CA ASN A 226 -18.87 -16.95 10.81
C ASN A 226 -17.77 -17.79 11.48
N SER A 227 -16.78 -18.26 10.73
CA SER A 227 -15.66 -19.03 11.28
C SER A 227 -14.80 -18.21 12.22
N PHE A 228 -14.59 -16.93 11.88
CA PHE A 228 -13.82 -16.01 12.69
C PHE A 228 -14.55 -15.69 14.00
N LEU A 229 -15.85 -15.38 13.93
CA LEU A 229 -16.67 -15.10 15.11
C LEU A 229 -16.83 -16.36 15.99
N ALA A 230 -17.02 -17.54 15.40
CA ALA A 230 -17.04 -18.80 16.13
C ALA A 230 -15.70 -19.05 16.84
N ALA A 231 -14.57 -18.80 16.19
CA ALA A 231 -13.25 -18.88 16.83
C ALA A 231 -13.11 -17.88 18.00
N LYS A 232 -13.62 -16.64 17.85
CA LYS A 232 -13.67 -15.65 18.95
C LYS A 232 -14.52 -16.12 20.13
N VAL A 233 -15.62 -16.84 19.89
CA VAL A 233 -16.43 -17.48 20.94
C VAL A 233 -15.64 -18.56 21.67
N LEU A 234 -14.97 -19.46 20.93
CA LEU A 234 -14.14 -20.52 21.53
C LEU A 234 -12.96 -19.95 22.35
N CYS A 235 -12.45 -18.79 21.94
CA CYS A 235 -11.44 -18.04 22.68
C CYS A 235 -11.98 -17.18 23.83
N GLY A 236 -13.29 -17.17 24.08
CA GLY A 236 -13.88 -16.42 25.20
C GLY A 236 -13.93 -14.90 25.00
N PHE A 237 -13.75 -14.42 23.77
CA PHE A 237 -13.88 -12.99 23.44
C PHE A 237 -15.33 -12.59 23.14
N LEU A 238 -16.17 -13.58 22.79
CA LEU A 238 -17.59 -13.43 22.52
C LEU A 238 -18.40 -14.51 23.22
N THR A 239 -19.65 -14.20 23.54
CA THR A 239 -20.67 -15.25 23.75
C THR A 239 -21.29 -15.64 22.41
N ILE A 240 -22.04 -16.76 22.39
CA ILE A 240 -22.76 -17.20 21.19
C ILE A 240 -23.76 -16.11 20.75
N ASP A 241 -24.48 -15.51 21.69
CA ASP A 241 -25.43 -14.42 21.42
C ASP A 241 -24.74 -13.20 20.81
N ASP A 242 -23.55 -12.83 21.31
CA ASP A 242 -22.80 -11.71 20.73
C ASP A 242 -22.37 -12.04 19.31
N ALA A 243 -21.86 -13.26 19.06
CA ALA A 243 -21.49 -13.69 17.73
C ALA A 243 -22.68 -13.69 16.76
N GLN A 244 -23.87 -14.10 17.21
CA GLN A 244 -25.09 -14.02 16.40
C GLN A 244 -25.42 -12.58 16.02
N LYS A 245 -25.40 -11.65 16.98
CA LYS A 245 -25.63 -10.21 16.70
C LYS A 245 -24.57 -9.62 15.77
N PHE A 246 -23.31 -10.05 15.91
CA PHE A 246 -22.22 -9.58 15.05
C PHE A 246 -22.37 -10.13 13.63
N THR A 247 -22.82 -11.37 13.48
CA THR A 247 -23.19 -11.97 12.19
C THR A 247 -24.38 -11.25 11.55
N GLU A 248 -25.42 -10.89 12.33
CA GLU A 248 -26.55 -10.07 11.85
C GLU A 248 -26.08 -8.70 11.37
N MET A 249 -25.21 -8.04 12.13
CA MET A 249 -24.62 -6.76 11.74
C MET A 249 -23.81 -6.89 10.45
N SER A 250 -22.94 -7.90 10.33
CA SER A 250 -22.18 -8.14 9.11
C SER A 250 -23.09 -8.34 7.89
N LYS A 251 -24.20 -9.08 8.05
CA LYS A 251 -25.20 -9.26 7.00
C LYS A 251 -25.89 -7.95 6.62
N GLU A 252 -26.29 -7.16 7.61
CA GLU A 252 -27.00 -5.89 7.41
C GLU A 252 -26.10 -4.83 6.76
N LEU A 253 -24.80 -4.82 7.07
CA LEU A 253 -23.86 -3.88 6.47
C LEU A 253 -23.74 -4.08 4.95
N THR A 254 -24.04 -5.27 4.41
CA THR A 254 -23.98 -5.61 2.97
C THR A 254 -22.62 -5.47 2.28
N TYR A 255 -21.65 -4.83 2.93
CA TYR A 255 -20.29 -4.63 2.44
C TYR A 255 -19.34 -5.76 2.83
N LEU A 256 -18.28 -5.94 2.04
CA LEU A 256 -17.20 -6.87 2.37
C LEU A 256 -16.26 -6.21 3.40
N ILE A 257 -16.56 -6.43 4.68
CA ILE A 257 -15.77 -5.92 5.81
C ILE A 257 -15.04 -7.10 6.47
N ASP A 258 -13.79 -6.87 6.85
CA ASP A 258 -12.95 -7.88 7.49
C ASP A 258 -13.49 -8.29 8.87
N GLY A 259 -13.18 -9.53 9.27
CA GLY A 259 -13.69 -10.11 10.52
C GLY A 259 -13.28 -9.34 11.77
N ASP A 260 -12.04 -8.84 11.83
CA ASP A 260 -11.55 -8.02 12.95
C ASP A 260 -12.32 -6.69 13.05
N ASP A 261 -12.60 -6.04 11.91
CA ASP A 261 -13.38 -4.79 11.89
C ASP A 261 -14.84 -5.05 12.32
N ILE A 262 -15.47 -6.13 11.85
CA ILE A 262 -16.81 -6.53 12.32
C ILE A 262 -16.81 -6.77 13.82
N PHE A 263 -15.76 -7.39 14.36
CA PHE A 263 -15.63 -7.62 15.79
C PHE A 263 -15.50 -6.31 16.58
N ILE A 264 -14.64 -5.39 16.15
CA ILE A 264 -14.46 -4.07 16.80
C ILE A 264 -15.75 -3.26 16.73
N LEU A 265 -16.37 -3.18 15.54
CA LEU A 265 -17.65 -2.48 15.36
C LEU A 265 -18.74 -3.07 16.25
N GLY A 266 -18.79 -4.40 16.37
CA GLY A 266 -19.75 -5.09 17.21
C GLY A 266 -19.57 -4.74 18.69
N CYS A 267 -18.33 -4.80 19.20
CA CYS A 267 -17.99 -4.43 20.57
C CYS A 267 -18.37 -2.97 20.88
N ARG A 268 -18.05 -2.07 19.96
CA ARG A 268 -18.20 -0.62 20.14
C ARG A 268 -19.65 -0.15 20.01
N TYR A 269 -20.41 -0.69 19.06
CA TYR A 269 -21.72 -0.14 18.71
C TYR A 269 -22.92 -0.96 19.17
N LEU A 270 -22.86 -2.30 19.16
CA LEU A 270 -24.06 -3.11 19.40
C LEU A 270 -24.57 -3.09 20.86
N ARG A 271 -23.85 -2.41 21.75
CA ARG A 271 -24.34 -2.06 23.11
C ARG A 271 -25.36 -0.92 23.09
N THR A 272 -25.27 -0.01 22.13
CA THR A 272 -26.04 1.25 22.11
C THR A 272 -26.82 1.48 20.83
N LYS A 273 -26.49 0.75 19.76
CA LYS A 273 -27.09 0.88 18.43
C LYS A 273 -27.50 -0.48 17.89
N THR A 274 -28.53 -0.47 17.06
CA THR A 274 -28.94 -1.59 16.21
C THR A 274 -28.01 -1.72 15.00
N ALA A 275 -27.92 -2.91 14.41
CA ALA A 275 -27.17 -3.16 13.18
C ALA A 275 -27.51 -2.18 12.04
N LYS A 276 -28.81 -1.83 11.92
CA LYS A 276 -29.29 -0.88 10.91
C LYS A 276 -28.77 0.54 11.15
N GLU A 277 -28.72 1.00 12.39
CA GLU A 277 -28.17 2.32 12.72
C GLU A 277 -26.66 2.39 12.46
N VAL A 278 -25.93 1.29 12.70
CA VAL A 278 -24.51 1.18 12.34
C VAL A 278 -24.35 1.30 10.82
N ARG A 279 -25.15 0.57 10.05
CA ARG A 279 -25.19 0.68 8.58
C ARG A 279 -25.48 2.10 8.11
N TYR A 280 -26.52 2.74 8.64
CA TYR A 280 -26.85 4.13 8.26
C TYR A 280 -25.71 5.10 8.56
N THR A 281 -24.99 4.91 9.67
CA THR A 281 -23.82 5.71 10.01
C THR A 281 -22.70 5.48 9.00
N LEU A 282 -22.42 4.22 8.65
CA LEU A 282 -21.41 3.88 7.64
C LEU A 282 -21.74 4.47 6.27
N ASP A 283 -22.99 4.34 5.82
CA ASP A 283 -23.47 4.89 4.56
C ASP A 283 -23.39 6.42 4.53
N ALA A 284 -23.66 7.08 5.66
CA ALA A 284 -23.53 8.53 5.78
C ALA A 284 -22.07 8.97 5.66
N ILE A 285 -21.13 8.23 6.25
CA ILE A 285 -19.69 8.48 6.11
C ILE A 285 -19.27 8.27 4.64
N LEU A 286 -19.61 7.13 4.05
CA LEU A 286 -19.29 6.80 2.66
C LEU A 286 -19.79 7.87 1.67
N LYS A 287 -21.00 8.41 1.88
CA LYS A 287 -21.55 9.50 1.06
C LYS A 287 -20.74 10.79 1.12
N ARG A 288 -20.01 11.04 2.21
CA ARG A 288 -19.19 12.24 2.39
C ARG A 288 -17.77 12.09 1.83
N LEU A 289 -17.28 10.86 1.65
CA LEU A 289 -15.93 10.62 1.13
C LEU A 289 -15.89 10.82 -0.40
N PRO A 290 -14.98 11.65 -0.93
CA PRO A 290 -14.79 11.77 -2.38
C PRO A 290 -14.32 10.44 -2.98
N PHE A 291 -15.02 9.94 -3.99
CA PHE A 291 -14.68 8.68 -4.67
C PHE A 291 -14.32 8.90 -6.14
N ALA A 292 -13.57 7.97 -6.73
CA ALA A 292 -13.16 8.06 -8.11
C ALA A 292 -14.24 7.51 -9.05
N GLU A 293 -14.61 6.24 -8.88
CA GLU A 293 -15.66 5.60 -9.68
C GLU A 293 -16.82 5.13 -8.82
N ILE A 294 -16.53 4.37 -7.76
CA ILE A 294 -17.53 3.80 -6.85
C ILE A 294 -17.23 4.15 -5.39
N LYS A 295 -18.27 4.25 -4.56
CA LYS A 295 -18.14 4.69 -3.15
C LYS A 295 -17.37 3.68 -2.31
N GLU A 296 -17.51 2.42 -2.66
CA GLU A 296 -16.97 1.25 -1.97
C GLU A 296 -15.43 1.21 -2.02
N GLU A 297 -14.79 1.94 -2.94
CA GLU A 297 -13.34 2.17 -2.93
C GLU A 297 -12.84 2.74 -1.59
N ASN A 298 -13.68 3.52 -0.92
CA ASN A 298 -13.37 4.16 0.35
C ASN A 298 -13.93 3.40 1.56
N LEU A 299 -14.40 2.15 1.40
CA LEU A 299 -14.98 1.36 2.49
C LEU A 299 -14.02 1.22 3.67
N GLY A 300 -12.75 0.91 3.43
CA GLY A 300 -11.75 0.79 4.51
C GLY A 300 -11.56 2.10 5.28
N LEU A 301 -11.58 3.25 4.59
CA LEU A 301 -11.51 4.57 5.23
C LEU A 301 -12.78 4.88 6.01
N ALA A 302 -13.96 4.53 5.48
CA ALA A 302 -15.22 4.75 6.17
C ALA A 302 -15.33 3.90 7.44
N VAL A 303 -14.89 2.64 7.38
CA VAL A 303 -14.81 1.76 8.56
C VAL A 303 -13.81 2.30 9.58
N SER A 304 -12.63 2.79 9.16
CA SER A 304 -11.68 3.38 10.11
C SER A 304 -12.23 4.62 10.81
N VAL A 305 -12.96 5.48 10.07
CA VAL A 305 -13.66 6.63 10.67
C VAL A 305 -14.73 6.19 11.63
N LEU A 306 -15.50 5.15 11.28
CA LEU A 306 -16.55 4.63 12.13
C LEU A 306 -15.96 3.99 13.40
N ILE A 307 -14.84 3.28 13.31
CA ILE A 307 -14.10 2.81 14.46
C ILE A 307 -13.66 4.03 15.27
N ASP A 308 -12.82 4.91 14.73
CA ASP A 308 -12.25 6.02 15.50
C ASP A 308 -13.29 6.95 16.12
N GLY A 309 -14.36 7.26 15.40
CA GLY A 309 -15.51 8.01 15.91
C GLY A 309 -15.22 9.50 16.15
N THR A 310 -14.18 10.07 15.54
CA THR A 310 -13.81 11.49 15.70
C THR A 310 -13.99 12.28 14.41
N GLN A 311 -14.27 13.58 14.55
CA GLN A 311 -14.35 14.50 13.41
C GLN A 311 -13.00 14.61 12.68
N GLU A 312 -11.88 14.59 13.42
CA GLU A 312 -10.53 14.59 12.85
C GLU A 312 -10.29 13.36 11.95
N SER A 313 -10.70 12.16 12.40
CA SER A 313 -10.56 10.95 11.57
C SER A 313 -11.32 11.07 10.25
N LEU A 314 -12.50 11.69 10.26
CA LEU A 314 -13.29 11.94 9.07
C LEU A 314 -12.62 12.94 8.13
N GLU A 315 -12.06 14.03 8.66
CA GLU A 315 -11.33 15.01 7.86
C GLU A 315 -10.08 14.40 7.21
N GLN A 316 -9.31 13.61 7.96
CA GLN A 316 -8.17 12.88 7.42
C GLN A 316 -8.58 11.86 6.34
N ALA A 317 -9.68 11.15 6.55
CA ALA A 317 -10.23 10.22 5.56
C ALA A 317 -10.69 10.96 4.30
N MET A 318 -11.35 12.11 4.42
CA MET A 318 -11.74 12.96 3.30
C MET A 318 -10.54 13.42 2.49
N LEU A 319 -9.45 13.85 3.15
CA LEU A 319 -8.21 14.25 2.47
C LEU A 319 -7.55 13.06 1.73
N LYS A 320 -7.49 11.89 2.36
CA LYS A 320 -6.94 10.67 1.74
C LYS A 320 -7.76 10.25 0.52
N ALA A 321 -9.08 10.23 0.65
CA ALA A 321 -10.03 9.87 -0.40
C ALA A 321 -9.96 10.88 -1.57
N GLN A 322 -9.89 12.18 -1.27
CA GLN A 322 -9.70 13.24 -2.27
C GLN A 322 -8.40 13.06 -3.05
N LYS A 323 -7.29 12.81 -2.35
CA LYS A 323 -5.99 12.56 -3.00
C LYS A 323 -6.04 11.33 -3.93
N ALA A 324 -6.70 10.25 -3.53
CA ALA A 324 -6.86 9.07 -4.35
C ALA A 324 -7.70 9.35 -5.60
N LYS A 325 -8.82 10.07 -5.45
CA LYS A 325 -9.68 10.52 -6.55
C LYS A 325 -8.92 11.42 -7.54
N ASP A 326 -8.15 12.37 -7.04
CA ASP A 326 -7.35 13.27 -7.86
C ASP A 326 -6.27 12.49 -8.62
N MET A 327 -5.57 11.57 -7.96
CA MET A 327 -4.60 10.69 -8.61
C MET A 327 -5.23 9.85 -9.72
N TYR A 328 -6.41 9.26 -9.49
CA TYR A 328 -7.13 8.49 -10.49
C TYR A 328 -7.51 9.35 -11.71
N SER A 329 -8.17 10.48 -11.47
CA SER A 329 -8.61 11.41 -12.53
C SER A 329 -7.43 11.94 -13.34
N PHE A 330 -6.31 12.21 -12.67
CA PHE A 330 -5.08 12.65 -13.31
C PHE A 330 -4.48 11.55 -14.19
N ARG A 331 -4.37 10.30 -13.70
CA ARG A 331 -3.91 9.15 -14.51
C ARG A 331 -4.75 8.94 -15.75
N LYS A 332 -6.07 8.98 -15.61
CA LYS A 332 -7.00 8.85 -16.74
C LYS A 332 -6.80 9.94 -17.78
N SER A 333 -6.42 11.14 -17.35
CA SER A 333 -6.08 12.25 -18.24
C SER A 333 -4.72 12.05 -18.92
N LEU A 334 -3.72 11.54 -18.18
CA LEU A 334 -2.37 11.26 -18.71
C LEU A 334 -2.33 10.07 -19.67
N ALA A 335 -3.22 9.09 -19.50
CA ALA A 335 -3.29 7.90 -20.36
C ALA A 335 -3.57 8.23 -21.85
N LYS A 336 -3.91 9.47 -22.18
CA LYS A 336 -4.04 9.96 -23.57
C LYS A 336 -2.70 10.34 -24.21
N TYR A 337 -1.61 10.32 -23.43
CA TYR A 337 -0.28 10.79 -23.84
C TYR A 337 0.75 9.68 -23.60
N ASP A 338 1.14 8.99 -24.66
CA ASP A 338 2.09 7.87 -24.60
C ASP A 338 3.47 8.29 -24.07
N CYS A 339 3.82 9.58 -24.15
CA CYS A 339 5.11 10.10 -23.69
C CYS A 339 5.35 9.97 -22.18
N PHE A 340 4.31 9.71 -21.37
CA PHE A 340 4.42 9.56 -19.93
C PHE A 340 4.56 8.11 -19.47
N ASP A 341 4.44 7.11 -20.34
CA ASP A 341 4.67 5.71 -19.98
C ASP A 341 6.19 5.44 -19.86
N PRO A 342 6.71 4.77 -18.80
CA PRO A 342 6.07 4.18 -17.61
C PRO A 342 5.95 5.09 -16.37
N PHE A 343 6.21 6.39 -16.51
CA PHE A 343 6.25 7.36 -15.41
C PHE A 343 4.87 7.82 -14.90
N THR A 344 3.76 7.43 -15.54
CA THR A 344 2.38 7.85 -15.22
C THR A 344 2.04 7.77 -13.73
N TYR A 345 2.45 6.69 -13.03
CA TYR A 345 2.21 6.54 -11.59
C TYR A 345 2.92 7.62 -10.76
N GLU A 346 4.22 7.82 -11.01
CA GLU A 346 5.07 8.75 -10.26
C GLU A 346 4.69 10.21 -10.53
N ILE A 347 4.41 10.52 -11.79
CA ILE A 347 3.94 11.84 -12.22
C ILE A 347 2.62 12.15 -11.51
N SER A 348 1.67 11.21 -11.49
CA SER A 348 0.40 11.40 -10.79
C SER A 348 0.59 11.57 -9.28
N LYS A 349 1.51 10.82 -8.67
CA LYS A 349 1.83 10.97 -7.24
C LYS A 349 2.38 12.37 -6.90
N LYS A 350 3.14 12.98 -7.82
CA LYS A 350 3.77 14.30 -7.61
C LYS A 350 2.84 15.47 -7.93
N PHE A 351 2.00 15.34 -8.97
CA PHE A 351 1.29 16.49 -9.55
C PHE A 351 -0.23 16.45 -9.43
N ALA A 352 -0.84 15.30 -9.10
CA ALA A 352 -2.29 15.22 -8.96
C ALA A 352 -2.80 16.17 -7.85
N GLY A 353 -3.84 16.93 -8.16
CA GLY A 353 -4.40 17.96 -7.26
C GLY A 353 -3.59 19.26 -7.17
N VAL A 354 -2.41 19.34 -7.80
CA VAL A 354 -1.55 20.54 -7.79
C VAL A 354 -1.62 21.30 -9.11
N ILE A 355 -1.56 20.59 -10.23
CA ILE A 355 -1.67 21.15 -11.58
C ILE A 355 -2.60 20.29 -12.44
N THR A 356 -3.08 20.84 -13.54
CA THR A 356 -3.88 20.10 -14.53
C THR A 356 -2.98 19.30 -15.48
N ALA A 357 -3.52 18.26 -16.09
CA ALA A 357 -2.77 17.46 -17.07
C ALA A 357 -2.29 18.30 -18.26
N GLY A 358 -3.09 19.27 -18.72
CA GLY A 358 -2.71 20.20 -19.79
C GLY A 358 -1.49 21.04 -19.42
N ARG A 359 -1.47 21.64 -18.23
CA ARG A 359 -0.31 22.42 -17.75
C ARG A 359 0.93 21.56 -17.55
N LEU A 360 0.77 20.31 -17.14
CA LEU A 360 1.88 19.36 -17.08
C LEU A 360 2.45 19.09 -18.48
N VAL A 361 1.58 18.89 -19.48
CA VAL A 361 2.00 18.67 -20.88
C VAL A 361 2.71 19.89 -21.45
N GLU A 362 2.28 21.12 -21.12
CA GLU A 362 3.00 22.34 -21.49
C GLU A 362 4.42 22.37 -20.89
N ASN A 363 4.55 22.08 -19.60
CA ASN A 363 5.85 22.00 -18.92
C ASN A 363 6.73 20.89 -19.53
N PHE A 364 6.13 19.74 -19.83
CA PHE A 364 6.81 18.62 -20.49
C PHE A 364 7.36 19.03 -21.85
N ASN A 365 6.53 19.63 -22.70
CA ASN A 365 6.92 20.08 -24.03
C ASN A 365 7.98 21.18 -23.99
N SER A 366 7.90 22.10 -23.01
CA SER A 366 8.94 23.10 -22.80
C SER A 366 10.30 22.48 -22.49
N ILE A 367 10.33 21.45 -21.63
CA ILE A 367 11.56 20.71 -21.32
C ILE A 367 12.02 19.94 -22.57
N LEU A 368 11.12 19.19 -23.20
CA LEU A 368 11.44 18.34 -24.36
C LEU A 368 12.05 19.14 -25.51
N ASN A 369 11.46 20.30 -25.84
CA ASN A 369 11.93 21.16 -26.93
C ASN A 369 13.29 21.82 -26.65
N SER A 370 13.70 21.89 -25.38
CA SER A 370 15.02 22.40 -25.01
C SER A 370 16.12 21.33 -25.07
N LEU A 371 15.76 20.06 -25.25
CA LEU A 371 16.72 18.96 -25.33
C LEU A 371 17.19 18.74 -26.77
N PRO A 372 18.51 18.67 -27.05
CA PRO A 372 19.00 18.37 -28.38
C PRO A 372 18.64 16.93 -28.79
N PHE A 373 18.08 16.76 -29.98
CA PHE A 373 17.69 15.46 -30.55
C PHE A 373 18.30 15.25 -31.94
N CYS A 374 18.26 14.01 -32.44
CA CYS A 374 18.78 13.68 -33.78
C CYS A 374 17.67 13.70 -34.83
N SER A 375 16.63 12.89 -34.66
CA SER A 375 15.55 12.77 -35.65
C SER A 375 14.21 13.32 -35.16
N SER A 376 13.88 13.11 -33.88
CA SER A 376 12.62 13.58 -33.29
C SER A 376 12.80 13.93 -31.79
N PRO A 377 12.11 14.96 -31.28
CA PRO A 377 12.08 15.24 -29.84
C PRO A 377 11.64 14.04 -29.00
N ALA A 378 10.77 13.17 -29.53
CA ALA A 378 10.24 12.00 -28.84
C ALA A 378 11.32 11.02 -28.33
N GLU A 379 12.53 11.04 -28.92
CA GLU A 379 13.69 10.27 -28.47
C GLU A 379 14.13 10.59 -27.03
N ASN A 380 13.74 11.77 -26.54
CA ASN A 380 14.10 12.29 -25.23
C ASN A 380 12.91 12.33 -24.26
N ASN A 381 11.80 11.65 -24.56
CA ASN A 381 10.62 11.61 -23.68
C ASN A 381 10.96 11.12 -22.26
N ASP A 382 11.83 10.12 -22.12
CA ASP A 382 12.26 9.61 -20.80
C ASP A 382 13.06 10.65 -20.01
N LEU A 383 13.95 11.40 -20.68
CA LEU A 383 14.75 12.45 -20.07
C LEU A 383 13.87 13.61 -19.59
N ALA A 384 12.93 14.05 -20.44
CA ALA A 384 11.98 15.10 -20.07
C ALA A 384 11.09 14.67 -18.89
N CYS A 385 10.63 13.41 -18.84
CA CYS A 385 9.92 12.87 -17.68
C CYS A 385 10.77 12.85 -16.41
N LYS A 386 12.05 12.46 -16.51
CA LYS A 386 12.99 12.47 -15.37
C LYS A 386 13.24 13.88 -14.84
N VAL A 387 13.38 14.88 -15.71
CA VAL A 387 13.49 16.29 -15.32
C VAL A 387 12.23 16.74 -14.60
N LEU A 388 11.04 16.50 -15.16
CA LEU A 388 9.76 16.84 -14.51
C LEU A 388 9.64 16.23 -13.11
N LEU A 389 10.12 15.00 -12.95
CA LEU A 389 10.11 14.30 -11.68
C LEU A 389 11.22 14.77 -10.72
N ASN A 390 12.12 15.67 -11.15
CA ASN A 390 13.33 16.09 -10.45
C ASN A 390 14.28 14.92 -10.15
N LYS A 391 14.27 13.86 -10.98
CA LYS A 391 15.21 12.73 -10.90
C LYS A 391 16.58 13.08 -11.47
N ILE A 392 16.63 14.02 -12.41
CA ILE A 392 17.85 14.60 -12.99
C ILE A 392 17.65 16.11 -13.12
N LYS A 393 18.75 16.87 -13.18
CA LYS A 393 18.71 18.31 -13.48
C LYS A 393 18.61 18.57 -14.98
N GLN A 394 18.17 19.76 -15.37
CA GLN A 394 18.01 20.13 -16.78
C GLN A 394 19.35 20.10 -17.52
N GLU A 395 20.43 20.59 -16.90
CA GLU A 395 21.76 20.63 -17.51
C GLU A 395 22.32 19.22 -17.78
N GLU A 396 22.02 18.30 -16.87
CA GLU A 396 22.39 16.89 -17.01
C GLU A 396 21.58 16.22 -18.13
N ALA A 397 20.29 16.52 -18.23
CA ALA A 397 19.44 16.03 -19.32
C ALA A 397 19.94 16.52 -20.70
N VAL A 398 20.34 17.79 -20.82
CA VAL A 398 20.93 18.35 -22.05
C VAL A 398 22.23 17.63 -22.42
N THR A 399 23.07 17.33 -21.43
CA THR A 399 24.33 16.60 -21.64
C THR A 399 24.07 15.17 -22.14
N GLN A 400 23.14 14.45 -21.51
CA GLN A 400 22.76 13.10 -21.95
C GLN A 400 22.09 13.09 -23.33
N ALA A 401 21.20 14.04 -23.60
CA ALA A 401 20.54 14.20 -24.89
C ALA A 401 21.57 14.51 -26.02
N THR A 402 22.56 15.37 -25.73
CA THR A 402 23.67 15.67 -26.66
C THR A 402 24.49 14.42 -26.97
N TYR A 403 24.81 13.64 -25.93
CA TYR A 403 25.52 12.38 -26.09
C TYR A 403 24.75 11.38 -26.96
N ARG A 404 23.45 11.17 -26.68
CA ARG A 404 22.57 10.29 -27.46
C ARG A 404 22.47 10.73 -28.92
N ARG A 405 22.29 12.04 -29.15
CA ARG A 405 22.26 12.62 -30.50
C ARG A 405 23.56 12.33 -31.25
N ASN A 406 24.71 12.61 -30.64
CA ASN A 406 26.01 12.44 -31.29
C ASN A 406 26.32 10.96 -31.57
N LEU A 407 25.92 10.05 -30.69
CA LEU A 407 26.09 8.61 -30.88
C LEU A 407 25.24 8.08 -32.04
N LYS A 408 23.96 8.49 -32.10
CA LYS A 408 23.06 8.12 -33.20
C LYS A 408 23.52 8.73 -34.54
N ALA A 409 24.00 9.97 -34.53
CA ALA A 409 24.56 10.63 -35.71
C ALA A 409 25.78 9.87 -36.29
N LYS A 410 26.68 9.37 -35.44
CA LYS A 410 27.80 8.50 -35.87
C LYS A 410 27.32 7.20 -36.53
N SER A 411 26.33 6.54 -35.93
CA SER A 411 25.76 5.30 -36.51
C SER A 411 25.03 5.52 -37.84
N LEU A 412 24.53 6.73 -38.11
CA LEU A 412 23.92 7.11 -39.39
C LEU A 412 24.98 7.30 -40.48
N THR A 413 26.12 7.92 -40.16
CA THR A 413 27.27 8.02 -41.08
C THR A 413 27.83 6.63 -41.40
N GLU A 414 28.02 5.77 -40.39
CA GLU A 414 28.42 4.36 -40.57
C GLU A 414 27.38 3.53 -41.32
N GLY A 415 26.09 3.87 -41.23
CA GLY A 415 25.00 3.17 -41.91
C GLY A 415 24.85 3.52 -43.40
N LEU A 416 25.16 4.76 -43.79
CA LEU A 416 25.11 5.24 -45.19
C LEU A 416 26.44 5.08 -45.92
N ALA A 417 27.57 5.08 -45.21
CA ALA A 417 28.91 4.89 -45.78
C ALA A 417 29.04 3.60 -46.65
N PRO A 418 28.49 2.43 -46.27
CA PRO A 418 28.59 1.21 -47.08
C PRO A 418 27.98 1.32 -48.47
N GLU A 419 26.92 2.11 -48.66
CA GLU A 419 26.30 2.30 -49.99
C GLU A 419 27.17 3.18 -50.89
N VAL A 420 27.79 4.21 -50.34
CA VAL A 420 28.67 5.12 -51.08
C VAL A 420 30.04 4.50 -51.34
N LEU A 421 30.55 3.68 -50.39
CA LEU A 421 31.81 2.95 -50.52
C LEU A 421 31.83 2.00 -51.73
N LYS A 422 30.67 1.49 -52.18
CA LYS A 422 30.57 0.70 -53.42
C LYS A 422 31.01 1.47 -54.67
N LYS A 423 30.99 2.82 -54.62
CA LYS A 423 31.40 3.72 -55.70
C LYS A 423 32.85 4.17 -55.57
N TYR A 424 33.56 3.78 -54.51
CA TYR A 424 34.98 4.05 -54.36
C TYR A 424 35.80 3.12 -55.25
N LEU A 425 36.76 3.69 -56.00
CA LEU A 425 37.57 2.98 -56.99
C LEU A 425 39.04 2.81 -56.55
N GLY A 426 39.42 3.33 -55.39
CA GLY A 426 40.79 3.27 -54.85
C GLY A 426 41.05 2.07 -53.96
N THR A 427 42.23 2.06 -53.30
CA THR A 427 42.75 0.91 -52.52
C THR A 427 42.78 1.14 -51.00
N MET A 428 42.24 2.27 -50.53
CA MET A 428 42.15 2.57 -49.08
C MET A 428 41.17 1.61 -48.38
N SER A 429 41.44 1.32 -47.10
CA SER A 429 40.54 0.49 -46.30
C SER A 429 39.20 1.22 -46.04
N PRO A 430 38.08 0.51 -45.90
CA PRO A 430 36.80 1.11 -45.52
C PRO A 430 36.89 1.96 -44.24
N GLU A 431 37.70 1.52 -43.27
CA GLU A 431 37.92 2.20 -42.00
C GLU A 431 38.61 3.56 -42.18
N ASP A 432 39.62 3.63 -43.05
CA ASP A 432 40.31 4.89 -43.37
C ASP A 432 39.40 5.89 -44.08
N ILE A 433 38.52 5.40 -44.95
CA ILE A 433 37.57 6.24 -45.70
C ILE A 433 36.49 6.81 -44.77
N ILE A 434 35.99 6.02 -43.83
CA ILE A 434 35.05 6.49 -42.81
C ILE A 434 35.68 7.59 -41.94
N ALA A 435 36.95 7.44 -41.56
CA ALA A 435 37.65 8.48 -40.81
C ALA A 435 37.79 9.80 -41.62
N ILE A 436 37.93 9.71 -42.95
CA ILE A 436 37.94 10.88 -43.85
C ILE A 436 36.56 11.53 -43.90
N PHE A 437 35.48 10.75 -44.00
CA PHE A 437 34.11 11.27 -43.95
C PHE A 437 33.84 12.00 -42.64
N ASP A 438 34.17 11.39 -41.51
CA ASP A 438 33.98 12.00 -40.20
C ASP A 438 34.75 13.32 -40.08
N LYS A 439 35.99 13.37 -40.56
CA LYS A 439 36.80 14.58 -40.55
C LYS A 439 36.19 15.66 -41.45
N ALA A 440 35.83 15.32 -42.69
CA ALA A 440 35.29 16.25 -43.67
C ALA A 440 33.93 16.83 -43.24
N LEU A 441 33.06 16.00 -42.66
CA LEU A 441 31.72 16.40 -42.27
C LEU A 441 31.64 17.02 -40.86
N SER A 442 32.67 16.85 -40.02
CA SER A 442 32.66 17.29 -38.61
C SER A 442 32.28 18.76 -38.39
N HIS A 443 32.59 19.64 -39.35
CA HIS A 443 32.36 21.08 -39.28
C HIS A 443 30.96 21.52 -39.74
N TYR A 444 30.17 20.61 -40.29
CA TYR A 444 28.85 20.91 -40.86
C TYR A 444 27.71 20.35 -39.98
N SER A 445 26.50 20.88 -40.14
CA SER A 445 25.31 20.49 -39.37
C SER A 445 24.19 19.91 -40.25
N PHE A 446 24.18 20.19 -41.55
CA PHE A 446 23.15 19.69 -42.48
C PHE A 446 23.01 18.15 -42.46
N TRP A 447 24.13 17.43 -42.35
CA TRP A 447 24.14 15.95 -42.38
C TRP A 447 23.46 15.33 -41.15
N LYS A 448 23.26 16.10 -40.07
CA LYS A 448 22.56 15.68 -38.85
C LYS A 448 21.04 15.78 -39.00
N THR A 449 20.55 16.48 -40.01
CA THR A 449 19.14 16.87 -40.15
C THR A 449 18.47 16.34 -41.42
N ASP A 450 19.24 16.05 -42.48
CA ASP A 450 18.72 15.55 -43.75
C ASP A 450 19.60 14.41 -44.31
N SER A 451 19.04 13.20 -44.36
CA SER A 451 19.75 12.00 -44.81
C SER A 451 20.09 12.02 -46.30
N LYS A 452 19.32 12.73 -47.14
CA LYS A 452 19.60 12.86 -48.58
C LYS A 452 20.74 13.83 -48.82
N LYS A 453 20.75 14.98 -48.12
CA LYS A 453 21.88 15.91 -48.14
C LYS A 453 23.15 15.26 -47.59
N HIS A 454 23.02 14.42 -46.56
CA HIS A 454 24.13 13.64 -46.04
C HIS A 454 24.69 12.66 -47.07
N LEU A 455 23.84 11.88 -47.75
CA LEU A 455 24.27 10.96 -48.79
C LEU A 455 24.97 11.69 -49.95
N TYR A 456 24.40 12.81 -50.40
CA TYR A 456 24.97 13.65 -51.46
C TYR A 456 26.34 14.23 -51.07
N ALA A 457 26.49 14.66 -49.81
CA ALA A 457 27.76 15.10 -49.27
C ALA A 457 28.82 13.99 -49.20
N LEU A 458 28.44 12.77 -48.79
CA LEU A 458 29.33 11.60 -48.80
C LEU A 458 29.75 11.25 -50.23
N GLU A 459 28.84 11.32 -51.20
CA GLU A 459 29.15 11.11 -52.63
C GLU A 459 30.13 12.15 -53.18
N ALA A 460 30.00 13.42 -52.79
CA ALA A 460 30.95 14.46 -53.18
C ALA A 460 32.36 14.19 -52.64
N VAL A 461 32.48 13.75 -51.38
CA VAL A 461 33.78 13.38 -50.78
C VAL A 461 34.36 12.13 -51.46
N ILE A 462 33.54 11.14 -51.84
CA ILE A 462 33.99 9.98 -52.61
C ILE A 462 34.45 10.36 -54.02
N ALA A 463 33.75 11.28 -54.68
CA ALA A 463 34.16 11.80 -55.99
C ALA A 463 35.55 12.45 -55.93
N GLN A 464 35.84 13.15 -54.82
CA GLN A 464 37.17 13.72 -54.58
C GLN A 464 38.21 12.64 -54.35
N LEU A 465 37.91 11.62 -53.53
CA LEU A 465 38.83 10.51 -53.28
C LEU A 465 39.12 9.69 -54.54
N ASN A 466 38.15 9.59 -55.45
CA ASN A 466 38.33 8.96 -56.77
C ASN A 466 39.07 9.85 -57.78
N GLY A 467 39.39 11.10 -57.45
CA GLY A 467 40.02 12.06 -58.35
C GLY A 467 39.11 12.58 -59.46
N THR A 468 37.79 12.37 -59.33
CA THR A 468 36.77 12.84 -60.28
C THR A 468 36.26 14.25 -59.97
N SER A 469 36.56 14.75 -58.77
CA SER A 469 36.37 16.15 -58.36
C SER A 469 37.58 16.62 -57.52
N THR A 470 37.73 17.93 -57.34
CA THR A 470 38.77 18.51 -56.48
C THR A 470 38.26 18.76 -55.06
N GLU A 471 39.19 18.98 -54.12
CA GLU A 471 38.84 19.32 -52.74
C GLU A 471 38.01 20.61 -52.67
N GLU A 472 38.27 21.57 -53.56
CA GLU A 472 37.54 22.83 -53.66
C GLU A 472 36.08 22.61 -54.08
N ILE A 473 35.82 21.67 -54.99
CA ILE A 473 34.46 21.30 -55.42
C ILE A 473 33.71 20.61 -54.27
N SER A 474 34.35 19.67 -53.57
CA SER A 474 33.74 19.05 -52.39
C SER A 474 33.43 20.08 -51.32
N ARG A 475 34.38 20.98 -51.03
CA ARG A 475 34.18 22.08 -50.06
C ARG A 475 33.01 22.99 -50.47
N PHE A 476 32.92 23.35 -51.75
CA PHE A 476 31.79 24.12 -52.27
C PHE A 476 30.44 23.42 -52.05
N VAL A 477 30.34 22.11 -52.36
CA VAL A 477 29.12 21.34 -52.12
C VAL A 477 28.75 21.33 -50.64
N LEU A 478 29.71 21.04 -49.76
CA LEU A 478 29.48 20.95 -48.32
C LEU A 478 29.02 22.30 -47.72
N GLU A 479 29.66 23.40 -48.11
CA GLU A 479 29.28 24.73 -47.65
C GLU A 479 27.93 25.17 -48.22
N SER A 480 27.65 24.87 -49.50
CA SER A 480 26.36 25.16 -50.14
C SER A 480 25.19 24.43 -49.47
N LEU A 481 25.39 23.17 -49.08
CA LEU A 481 24.40 22.39 -48.34
C LEU A 481 24.13 22.95 -46.94
N GLU A 482 25.17 23.47 -46.27
CA GLU A 482 25.06 24.12 -44.97
C GLU A 482 24.36 25.48 -45.06
N GLU A 483 24.63 26.25 -46.11
CA GLU A 483 23.96 27.51 -46.45
C GLU A 483 22.48 27.30 -46.88
N GLY A 484 22.02 26.04 -46.98
CA GLY A 484 20.62 25.67 -47.14
C GLY A 484 20.16 25.44 -48.59
N GLN A 485 21.07 25.47 -49.55
CA GLN A 485 20.75 25.32 -50.96
C GLN A 485 20.23 23.91 -51.32
N ASN A 486 19.48 23.80 -52.42
CA ASN A 486 18.95 22.53 -52.89
C ASN A 486 20.02 21.75 -53.68
N MET A 487 20.01 20.42 -53.57
CA MET A 487 20.95 19.53 -54.27
C MET A 487 20.86 19.64 -55.80
N GLU A 488 19.66 19.91 -56.34
CA GLU A 488 19.46 20.11 -57.78
C GLU A 488 20.19 21.36 -58.29
N GLU A 489 20.11 22.47 -57.55
CA GLU A 489 20.79 23.73 -57.91
C GLU A 489 22.32 23.59 -57.84
N ILE A 490 22.82 22.88 -56.81
CA ILE A 490 24.23 22.57 -56.67
C ILE A 490 24.70 21.68 -57.83
N SER A 491 23.92 20.66 -58.18
CA SER A 491 24.21 19.75 -59.29
C SER A 491 24.24 20.47 -60.64
N ASP A 492 23.26 21.34 -60.91
CA ASP A 492 23.19 22.13 -62.15
C ASP A 492 24.39 23.05 -62.28
N THR A 493 24.80 23.71 -61.19
CA THR A 493 26.00 24.54 -61.13
C THR A 493 27.25 23.72 -61.49
N LEU A 494 27.37 22.50 -60.97
CA LEU A 494 28.51 21.62 -61.25
C LEU A 494 28.48 20.97 -62.64
N MET A 495 27.31 20.85 -63.27
CA MET A 495 27.16 20.33 -64.64
C MET A 495 27.52 21.35 -65.71
N GLN A 496 27.36 22.65 -65.43
CA GLN A 496 27.73 23.74 -66.34
C GLN A 496 29.24 23.95 -66.48
N ILE A 497 30.03 23.27 -65.64
CA ILE A 497 31.49 23.34 -65.65
C ILE A 497 32.03 22.26 -66.60
N PRO A 498 32.78 22.63 -67.66
CA PRO A 498 33.37 21.66 -68.58
C PRO A 498 34.30 20.68 -67.85
N SER A 499 34.20 19.38 -68.17
CA SER A 499 34.94 18.32 -67.47
C SER A 499 36.47 18.50 -67.48
N LYS A 500 37.02 19.19 -68.50
CA LYS A 500 38.46 19.49 -68.60
C LYS A 500 38.94 20.57 -67.63
N ASP A 501 38.03 21.42 -67.13
CA ASP A 501 38.35 22.55 -66.25
C ASP A 501 38.10 22.23 -64.77
N LYS A 502 37.39 21.13 -64.48
CA LYS A 502 37.07 20.67 -63.12
C LYS A 502 38.31 20.47 -62.23
N LEU A 503 39.45 20.14 -62.82
CA LEU A 503 40.72 19.88 -62.11
C LEU A 503 41.56 21.14 -61.83
N LYS A 504 41.13 22.33 -62.28
CA LYS A 504 41.89 23.59 -62.18
C LYS A 504 41.16 24.71 -61.41
N LEU A 505 39.96 24.44 -60.91
CA LEU A 505 39.11 25.45 -60.28
C LEU A 505 39.52 25.76 -58.84
N LYS A 506 39.53 27.04 -58.49
CA LYS A 506 39.62 27.48 -57.10
C LYS A 506 38.23 27.66 -56.51
N TYR A 507 38.12 27.47 -55.19
CA TYR A 507 36.87 27.66 -54.45
C TYR A 507 36.24 29.05 -54.69
N THR A 508 37.05 30.10 -54.79
CA THR A 508 36.60 31.47 -55.08
C THR A 508 35.92 31.60 -56.44
N ASP A 509 36.35 30.83 -57.43
CA ASP A 509 35.80 30.88 -58.79
C ASP A 509 34.43 30.20 -58.84
N LEU A 510 34.24 29.12 -58.05
CA LEU A 510 32.97 28.42 -57.90
C LEU A 510 31.91 29.30 -57.21
N LYS A 511 32.30 30.00 -56.13
CA LYS A 511 31.39 30.89 -55.41
C LYS A 511 30.98 32.11 -56.26
N ASN A 512 31.91 32.66 -57.05
CA ASN A 512 31.61 33.74 -57.99
C ASN A 512 30.75 33.26 -59.17
N PHE A 513 31.00 32.04 -59.68
CA PHE A 513 30.20 31.45 -60.77
C PHE A 513 28.73 31.27 -60.37
N GLN A 514 28.49 30.84 -59.13
CA GLN A 514 27.14 30.72 -58.56
C GLN A 514 26.43 32.07 -58.40
N GLN A 515 27.17 33.16 -58.16
CA GLN A 515 26.61 34.50 -57.99
C GLN A 515 26.37 35.22 -59.32
N ASP A 516 27.23 35.03 -60.33
CA ASP A 516 27.24 35.84 -61.57
C ASP A 516 26.87 35.09 -62.87
N GLY A 517 26.80 33.75 -62.87
CA GLY A 517 26.30 32.96 -64.01
C GLY A 517 27.15 33.00 -65.29
N LYS A 518 28.44 33.35 -65.24
CA LYS A 518 29.35 33.34 -66.40
C LYS A 518 30.70 32.69 -66.08
N ALA A 519 31.16 31.81 -66.97
CA ALA A 519 32.45 31.12 -66.84
C ALA A 519 33.63 32.11 -66.91
N PRO A 520 34.72 31.89 -66.14
CA PRO A 520 35.90 32.73 -66.25
C PRO A 520 36.57 32.52 -67.62
N PRO A 521 37.17 33.55 -68.23
CA PRO A 521 37.90 33.39 -69.48
C PRO A 521 39.16 32.54 -69.27
N PRO A 522 39.63 31.81 -70.31
CA PRO A 522 40.80 30.96 -70.20
C PRO A 522 42.05 31.77 -69.83
N SER A 523 42.88 31.19 -68.97
CA SER A 523 43.97 31.88 -68.28
C SER A 523 45.27 32.07 -69.08
N SER A 524 45.35 31.70 -70.36
CA SER A 524 46.42 32.21 -71.25
C SER A 524 46.11 32.04 -72.74
N LEU A 525 46.58 33.01 -73.53
CA LEU A 525 46.46 33.13 -74.99
C LEU A 525 47.50 32.30 -75.79
N SER A 526 48.22 31.36 -75.16
CA SER A 526 49.34 30.65 -75.80
C SER A 526 48.96 29.36 -76.55
N ASP A 527 47.77 28.80 -76.36
CA ASP A 527 47.48 27.43 -76.81
C ASP A 527 46.51 27.36 -78.01
N ILE A 528 46.31 28.47 -78.75
CA ILE A 528 45.48 28.49 -79.96
C ILE A 528 46.28 28.25 -81.25
N PHE A 529 47.61 28.16 -81.19
CA PHE A 529 48.44 27.74 -82.33
C PHE A 529 49.51 26.71 -81.94
N ASN A 530 49.08 25.46 -81.76
CA ASN A 530 49.67 24.23 -82.36
C ASN A 530 48.85 22.99 -82.00
#